data_AF-A0A8D2Q8H6-F1
#
_entry.id   AF-A0A8D2Q8H6-F1
#
_cell.length_a   1.000
_cell.length_b   1.000
_cell.length_c   1.000
_cell.angle_alpha   90.00
_cell.angle_beta   90.00
_cell.angle_gamma   90.00
#
_symmetry.space_group_name_H-M   'P 1'
#
loop_
_entity.id
_entity.type
_entity.pdbx_description
1 polymer ?
#
loop_
_entity_poly.entity_id
_entity_poly.type
_entity_poly.pdbx_seq_one_letter_code
_entity_poly.pdbx_strand_id
1 'polypeptide(L)'
;MVHTGLASTSKPTIILEQCGKNKGYNEMDVCGFCPEDGCCFLEGPEKLESTINMKKVWKNVQVEGIDVIFSRDAGRYICDYTYYISLYYGNGRAAFIHVPLLSKWVTAELLGRALQSIILEMLKQCKQGKI
;
A
#
# COMPACT_ATOMS: atom_id res chain seq x y z
N MET A 1 -3.03 -3.14 -10.48
CA MET A 1 -2.34 -1.83 -10.34
C MET A 1 -1.54 -1.85 -9.04
N VAL A 2 -0.40 -1.14 -8.97
CA VAL A 2 0.38 -0.99 -7.73
C VAL A 2 0.46 0.50 -7.42
N HIS A 3 0.00 0.90 -6.25
CA HIS A 3 0.11 2.26 -5.73
C HIS A 3 1.28 2.34 -4.74
N THR A 4 1.90 3.51 -4.68
CA THR A 4 2.92 3.82 -3.69
C THR A 4 2.56 5.11 -2.96
N GLY A 5 2.74 5.13 -1.65
CA GLY A 5 2.53 6.31 -0.80
C GLY A 5 3.72 6.54 0.12
N LEU A 6 3.81 7.71 0.74
CA LEU A 6 4.90 7.99 1.67
C LEU A 6 4.60 7.44 3.07
N ALA A 7 5.55 6.71 3.66
CA ALA A 7 5.49 6.26 5.04
C ALA A 7 5.93 7.38 5.99
N SER A 8 5.11 7.69 7.00
CA SER A 8 5.53 8.56 8.11
C SER A 8 6.20 7.71 9.20
N THR A 9 7.44 7.32 8.97
CA THR A 9 8.22 6.49 9.91
C THR A 9 9.54 7.17 10.28
N SER A 10 9.99 6.98 11.51
CA SER A 10 11.27 7.53 12.00
C SER A 10 12.50 6.85 11.40
N LYS A 11 12.35 5.61 10.92
CA LYS A 11 13.39 4.84 10.23
C LYS A 11 12.97 4.54 8.79
N PRO A 12 13.92 4.41 7.85
CA PRO A 12 13.66 3.93 6.50
C PRO A 12 12.92 2.60 6.48
N THR A 13 11.61 2.65 6.20
CA THR A 13 10.75 1.47 6.24
C THR A 13 9.85 1.45 5.01
N ILE A 14 9.84 0.32 4.31
CA ILE A 14 8.83 -0.03 3.31
C ILE A 14 7.73 -0.84 4.01
N ILE A 15 6.48 -0.44 3.82
CA ILE A 15 5.31 -1.10 4.42
C ILE A 15 4.49 -1.72 3.30
N LEU A 16 4.30 -3.04 3.37
CA LEU A 16 3.47 -3.78 2.42
C LEU A 16 2.04 -3.92 2.98
N GLU A 17 1.08 -3.25 2.36
CA GLU A 17 -0.29 -3.14 2.88
C GLU A 17 -1.22 -4.22 2.31
N GLN A 18 -1.82 -5.02 3.18
CA GLN A 18 -2.77 -6.06 2.77
C GLN A 18 -4.19 -5.55 2.52
N CYS A 19 -4.60 -4.53 3.26
CA CYS A 19 -6.00 -4.18 3.45
C CYS A 19 -6.22 -2.68 3.34
N GLY A 20 -7.24 -2.28 2.56
CA GLY A 20 -7.79 -0.93 2.58
C GLY A 20 -9.04 -0.85 3.45
N LYS A 21 -9.36 0.31 4.03
CA LYS A 21 -10.58 0.49 4.84
C LYS A 21 -11.47 1.60 4.33
N ASN A 22 -12.78 1.39 4.49
CA ASN A 22 -13.80 2.28 3.95
C ASN A 22 -14.08 3.49 4.85
N LYS A 23 -13.79 3.43 6.15
CA LYS A 23 -14.26 4.42 7.13
C LYS A 23 -13.15 4.92 8.05
N GLY A 24 -13.39 6.08 8.65
CA GLY A 24 -12.54 6.70 9.66
C GLY A 24 -11.71 7.87 9.13
N TYR A 25 -12.10 8.44 7.99
CA TYR A 25 -11.47 9.63 7.42
C TYR A 25 -11.98 10.86 8.16
N ASN A 26 -11.07 11.58 8.81
CA ASN A 26 -11.37 12.81 9.57
C ASN A 26 -10.30 13.90 9.35
N GLU A 27 -9.26 13.61 8.56
CA GLU A 27 -8.19 14.54 8.22
C GLU A 27 -8.50 15.21 6.89
N MET A 28 -8.35 16.54 6.85
CA MET A 28 -8.49 17.31 5.62
C MET A 28 -7.26 17.11 4.72
N ASP A 29 -7.49 17.02 3.42
CA ASP A 29 -6.44 17.01 2.42
C ASP A 29 -5.81 18.40 2.21
N VAL A 30 -4.84 18.47 1.29
CA VAL A 30 -4.13 19.72 0.96
C VAL A 30 -5.03 20.81 0.39
N CYS A 31 -6.24 20.46 -0.06
CA CYS A 31 -7.24 21.38 -0.57
C CYS A 31 -8.35 21.67 0.47
N GLY A 32 -8.23 21.13 1.69
CA GLY A 32 -9.23 21.30 2.75
C GLY A 32 -10.42 20.35 2.64
N PHE A 33 -10.35 19.30 1.81
CA PHE A 33 -11.43 18.35 1.65
C PHE A 33 -11.25 17.12 2.54
N CYS A 34 -12.37 16.59 3.03
CA CYS A 34 -12.45 15.31 3.70
C CYS A 34 -13.58 14.52 3.02
N PRO A 35 -13.48 13.17 2.88
CA PRO A 35 -14.58 12.38 2.34
C PRO A 35 -15.89 12.62 3.10
N GLU A 36 -16.99 12.76 2.35
CA GLU A 36 -18.33 12.87 2.93
C GLU A 36 -18.63 11.65 3.81
N ASP A 37 -19.28 11.88 4.95
CA ASP A 37 -19.54 10.88 5.99
C ASP A 37 -18.28 10.17 6.55
N GLY A 38 -17.08 10.70 6.28
CA GLY A 38 -15.81 10.10 6.69
C GLY A 38 -15.59 8.70 6.09
N CYS A 39 -16.11 8.45 4.89
CA CYS A 39 -16.01 7.16 4.21
C CYS A 39 -15.68 7.25 2.71
N CYS A 40 -15.14 6.17 2.13
CA CYS A 40 -14.87 6.11 0.69
C CYS A 40 -16.13 5.86 -0.14
N PHE A 41 -17.01 4.99 0.35
CA PHE A 41 -18.26 4.61 -0.31
C PHE A 41 -19.30 4.25 0.74
N LEU A 42 -20.44 4.94 0.76
CA LEU A 42 -21.45 4.86 1.83
C LEU A 42 -21.90 3.42 2.12
N GLU A 43 -22.13 2.64 1.06
CA GLU A 43 -22.58 1.23 1.13
C GLU A 43 -21.45 0.23 0.87
N GLY A 44 -20.20 0.68 0.97
CA GLY A 44 -19.02 -0.14 0.69
C GLY A 44 -18.68 -1.08 1.85
N PRO A 45 -18.07 -2.26 1.57
CA PRO A 45 -17.55 -3.14 2.62
C PRO A 45 -16.62 -2.39 3.57
N GLU A 46 -16.65 -2.71 4.88
CA GLU A 46 -15.79 -2.00 5.85
C GLU A 46 -14.30 -2.08 5.50
N LYS A 47 -13.90 -3.22 4.90
CA LYS A 47 -12.52 -3.59 4.61
C LYS A 47 -12.46 -4.36 3.30
N LEU A 48 -11.42 -4.13 2.52
CA LEU A 48 -11.11 -4.91 1.32
C LEU A 48 -9.66 -5.37 1.39
N GLU A 49 -9.42 -6.63 1.03
CA GLU A 49 -8.06 -7.18 0.95
C GLU A 49 -7.59 -7.28 -0.49
N SER A 50 -6.29 -7.06 -0.69
CA SER A 50 -5.64 -7.40 -1.95
C SER A 50 -5.67 -8.89 -2.20
N THR A 51 -5.90 -9.27 -3.46
CA THR A 51 -5.66 -10.62 -3.97
C THR A 51 -4.18 -11.01 -3.92
N ILE A 52 -3.27 -10.03 -3.86
CA ILE A 52 -1.86 -10.27 -3.61
C ILE A 52 -1.65 -10.51 -2.12
N ASN A 53 -1.06 -11.65 -1.77
CA ASN A 53 -0.70 -11.98 -0.40
C ASN A 53 0.59 -11.24 -0.03
N MET A 54 0.45 -10.04 0.55
CA MET A 54 1.57 -9.20 0.94
C MET A 54 2.39 -9.81 2.08
N LYS A 55 1.79 -10.66 2.92
CA LYS A 55 2.53 -11.40 3.95
C LYS A 55 3.51 -12.39 3.32
N LYS A 56 3.14 -13.03 2.22
CA LYS A 56 4.03 -13.92 1.45
C LYS A 56 5.12 -13.13 0.74
N VAL A 57 4.79 -11.98 0.15
CA VAL A 57 5.78 -11.07 -0.46
C VAL A 57 6.81 -10.64 0.58
N TRP A 58 6.35 -10.16 1.74
CA TRP A 58 7.19 -9.74 2.86
C TRP A 58 8.16 -10.85 3.31
N LYS A 59 7.70 -12.10 3.42
CA LYS A 59 8.55 -13.24 3.81
C LYS A 59 9.61 -13.60 2.77
N ASN A 60 9.35 -13.34 1.50
CA ASN A 60 10.16 -13.83 0.39
C ASN A 60 11.09 -12.76 -0.20
N VAL A 61 10.82 -11.48 0.06
CA VAL A 61 11.63 -10.40 -0.46
C VAL A 61 12.83 -10.14 0.45
N GLN A 62 13.97 -9.87 -0.16
CA GLN A 62 15.15 -9.36 0.52
C GLN A 62 15.46 -7.97 -0.04
N VAL A 63 15.49 -6.98 0.84
CA VAL A 63 15.83 -5.60 0.51
C VAL A 63 16.98 -5.18 1.42
N GLU A 64 18.10 -4.79 0.82
CA GLU A 64 19.25 -4.31 1.58
C GLU A 64 19.07 -2.84 1.98
N GLY A 65 19.43 -2.51 3.22
CA GLY A 65 19.50 -1.13 3.71
C GLY A 65 18.15 -0.45 4.00
N ILE A 66 17.02 -1.13 3.81
CA ILE A 66 15.68 -0.61 4.14
C ILE A 66 14.88 -1.70 4.85
N ASP A 67 14.27 -1.38 5.98
CA ASP A 67 13.40 -2.31 6.68
C ASP A 67 12.12 -2.55 5.87
N VAL A 68 11.66 -3.80 5.80
CA VAL A 68 10.38 -4.14 5.16
C VAL A 68 9.45 -4.76 6.19
N ILE A 69 8.25 -4.20 6.33
CA ILE A 69 7.24 -4.70 7.26
C ILE A 69 5.93 -5.00 6.54
N PHE A 70 5.15 -5.92 7.10
CA PHE A 70 3.79 -6.24 6.67
C PHE A 70 2.78 -5.48 7.53
N SER A 71 1.79 -4.87 6.89
CA SER A 71 0.70 -4.16 7.55
C SER A 71 -0.67 -4.57 6.98
N ARG A 72 -1.71 -4.41 7.79
CA ARG A 72 -3.12 -4.57 7.41
C ARG A 72 -3.88 -3.24 7.58
N ASP A 73 -3.16 -2.13 7.60
CA ASP A 73 -3.73 -0.80 7.81
C ASP A 73 -2.92 0.26 7.06
N ALA A 74 -3.47 0.75 5.95
CA ALA A 74 -2.85 1.77 5.12
C ALA A 74 -3.08 3.23 5.62
N GLY A 75 -3.55 3.40 6.86
CA GLY A 75 -3.86 4.72 7.45
C GLY A 75 -5.28 5.19 7.10
N ARG A 76 -5.63 6.46 7.34
CA ARG A 76 -6.96 7.04 7.01
C ARG A 76 -6.85 8.41 6.35
N TYR A 77 -5.95 8.47 5.39
CA TYR A 77 -5.73 9.64 4.54
C TYR A 77 -5.78 9.21 3.06
N ILE A 78 -5.24 10.02 2.14
CA ILE A 78 -5.33 9.79 0.70
C ILE A 78 -4.77 8.43 0.23
N CYS A 79 -3.78 7.88 0.95
CA CYS A 79 -3.18 6.57 0.67
C CYS A 79 -4.23 5.45 0.76
N ASP A 80 -4.88 5.31 1.91
CA ASP A 80 -5.92 4.29 2.13
C ASP A 80 -7.14 4.54 1.26
N TYR A 81 -7.54 5.81 1.08
CA TYR A 81 -8.67 6.16 0.22
C TYR A 81 -8.45 5.67 -1.21
N THR A 82 -7.30 6.00 -1.80
CA THR A 82 -6.95 5.58 -3.15
C THR A 82 -6.82 4.06 -3.23
N TYR A 83 -6.24 3.43 -2.21
CA TYR A 83 -6.09 1.98 -2.17
C TYR A 83 -7.44 1.27 -2.13
N TYR A 84 -8.32 1.69 -1.22
CA TYR A 84 -9.65 1.12 -1.05
C TYR A 84 -10.49 1.25 -2.33
N ILE A 85 -10.49 2.44 -2.95
CA ILE A 85 -11.21 2.66 -4.22
C ILE A 85 -10.69 1.73 -5.33
N SER A 86 -9.36 1.60 -5.47
CA SER A 86 -8.76 0.69 -6.44
C SER A 86 -9.02 -0.78 -6.13
N LEU A 87 -9.11 -1.18 -4.86
CA LEU A 87 -9.51 -2.52 -4.47
C LEU A 87 -10.98 -2.79 -4.83
N TYR A 88 -11.87 -1.83 -4.55
CA TYR A 88 -13.30 -1.95 -4.81
C TYR A 88 -13.57 -2.14 -6.31
N TYR A 89 -13.13 -1.20 -7.15
CA TYR A 89 -13.32 -1.29 -8.60
C TYR A 89 -12.45 -2.36 -9.27
N GLY A 90 -11.31 -2.71 -8.66
CA GLY A 90 -10.39 -3.73 -9.16
C GLY A 90 -10.77 -5.17 -8.80
N ASN A 91 -11.84 -5.39 -8.03
CA ASN A 91 -12.19 -6.68 -7.43
C ASN A 91 -11.00 -7.30 -6.68
N GLY A 92 -10.37 -6.51 -5.81
CA GLY A 92 -9.19 -6.88 -5.02
C GLY A 92 -7.86 -6.90 -5.80
N ARG A 93 -7.83 -6.54 -7.10
CA ARG A 93 -6.61 -6.55 -7.94
C ARG A 93 -5.82 -5.23 -7.89
N ALA A 94 -5.64 -4.72 -6.69
CA ALA A 94 -4.79 -3.57 -6.41
C ALA A 94 -3.84 -3.92 -5.25
N ALA A 95 -2.73 -3.20 -5.18
CA ALA A 95 -1.72 -3.36 -4.14
C ALA A 95 -1.23 -1.97 -3.72
N PHE A 96 -0.82 -1.83 -2.47
CA PHE A 96 -0.28 -0.59 -1.93
C PHE A 96 1.01 -0.84 -1.17
N ILE A 97 1.99 0.03 -1.40
CA ILE A 97 3.29 -0.01 -0.74
C ILE A 97 3.59 1.38 -0.20
N HIS A 98 3.69 1.54 1.13
CA HIS A 98 4.29 2.77 1.65
C HIS A 98 5.81 2.69 1.54
N VAL A 99 6.43 3.76 1.08
CA VAL A 99 7.89 3.89 0.90
C VAL A 99 8.45 4.98 1.80
N PRO A 100 9.70 4.88 2.27
CA PRO A 100 10.31 5.92 3.07
C PRO A 100 10.64 7.18 2.26
N LEU A 101 10.87 8.28 2.98
CA LEU A 101 11.48 9.47 2.40
C LEU A 101 12.86 9.16 1.82
N LEU A 102 13.18 9.80 0.68
CA LEU A 102 14.53 9.78 0.17
C LEU A 102 15.47 10.51 1.12
N SER A 103 16.69 10.01 1.23
CA SER A 103 17.74 10.58 2.06
C SER A 103 19.11 10.26 1.48
N LYS A 104 20.17 10.71 2.15
CA LYS A 104 21.54 10.30 1.81
C LYS A 104 21.75 8.78 1.84
N TRP A 105 21.00 8.07 2.70
CA TRP A 105 21.11 6.63 2.89
C TRP A 105 20.08 5.83 2.08
N VAL A 106 18.97 6.46 1.72
CA VAL A 106 17.91 5.88 0.90
C VAL A 106 17.81 6.68 -0.39
N THR A 107 18.61 6.29 -1.36
CA THR A 107 18.60 6.94 -2.68
C THR A 107 17.40 6.47 -3.50
N ALA A 108 17.01 7.26 -4.51
CA ALA A 108 15.97 6.87 -5.45
C ALA A 108 16.32 5.56 -6.18
N GLU A 109 17.60 5.33 -6.46
CA GLU A 109 18.08 4.09 -7.08
C GLU A 109 17.92 2.87 -6.14
N LEU A 110 18.30 3.02 -4.86
CA LEU A 110 18.11 1.97 -3.87
C LEU A 110 16.63 1.63 -3.69
N LEU A 111 15.78 2.66 -3.55
CA LEU A 111 14.34 2.49 -3.43
C LEU A 111 13.73 1.86 -4.69
N GLY A 112 14.21 2.26 -5.88
CA GLY A 112 13.80 1.68 -7.16
C GLY A 112 14.10 0.19 -7.25
N ARG A 113 15.31 -0.24 -6.86
CA ARG A 113 15.68 -1.67 -6.79
C ARG A 113 14.85 -2.45 -5.77
N ALA A 114 14.59 -1.85 -4.61
CA ALA A 114 13.73 -2.44 -3.59
C ALA A 114 12.31 -2.67 -4.12
N LEU A 115 11.70 -1.64 -4.71
CA LEU A 115 10.37 -1.72 -5.32
C LEU A 115 10.32 -2.74 -6.45
N GLN A 116 11.34 -2.77 -7.32
CA GLN A 116 11.43 -3.76 -8.39
C GLN A 116 11.41 -5.19 -7.81
N SER A 117 12.20 -5.45 -6.78
CA SER A 117 12.27 -6.78 -6.13
C SER A 117 10.93 -7.18 -5.51
N ILE A 118 10.26 -6.24 -4.83
CA ILE A 118 8.92 -6.44 -4.25
C ILE A 118 7.90 -6.76 -5.35
N ILE A 119 7.86 -5.95 -6.42
CA ILE A 119 6.90 -6.12 -7.52
C ILE A 119 7.15 -7.44 -8.27
N LEU A 120 8.40 -7.82 -8.48
CA LEU A 120 8.74 -9.12 -9.08
C LEU A 120 8.23 -10.29 -8.22
N GLU A 121 8.32 -10.19 -6.89
CA GLU A 121 7.75 -11.19 -5.98
C GLU A 121 6.22 -11.21 -6.02
N MET A 122 5.57 -10.04 -6.12
CA MET A 122 4.11 -9.96 -6.32
C MET A 122 3.68 -10.65 -7.62
N LEU A 123 4.40 -10.43 -8.73
CA LEU A 123 4.08 -10.99 -10.04
C LEU A 123 4.15 -12.53 -10.07
N LYS A 124 4.96 -13.17 -9.20
CA LYS A 124 4.97 -14.63 -9.07
C LYS A 124 3.61 -15.18 -8.66
N GLN A 125 2.82 -14.42 -7.89
CA GLN A 125 1.48 -14.83 -7.45
C GLN A 125 0.46 -14.71 -8.59
N CYS A 126 0.60 -13.69 -9.44
CA CYS A 126 -0.26 -13.51 -10.63
C CYS A 126 -0.08 -14.62 -11.67
N LYS A 127 1.12 -15.24 -11.75
CA LYS A 127 1.39 -16.33 -12.70
C LYS A 127 0.90 -17.70 -12.21
N GLN A 128 0.69 -17.85 -10.89
CA GLN A 128 0.26 -19.11 -10.27
C GLN A 128 -1.26 -19.23 -10.22
N GLY A 129 -1.99 -18.11 -10.24
CA GLY A 129 -3.43 -18.08 -10.45
C GLY A 129 -3.74 -17.81 -11.92
N LYS A 130 -4.26 -18.80 -12.66
CA LYS A 130 -5.26 -18.47 -13.67
C LYS A 130 -6.46 -17.92 -12.87
N ILE A 131 -6.58 -16.59 -12.85
CA ILE A 131 -7.78 -15.90 -12.35
C ILE A 131 -8.95 -16.28 -13.26
#